data_AF-A0A3B9IN59-F1
#
_entry.id   AF-A0A3B9IN59-F1
#
_cell.length_a   1.000
_cell.length_b   1.000
_cell.length_c   1.000
_cell.angle_alpha   90.00
_cell.angle_beta   90.00
_cell.angle_gamma   90.00
#
_symmetry.space_group_name_H-M   'P 1'
#
loop_
_entity.id
_entity.type
_entity.pdbx_description
1 polymer ?
#
loop_
_entity_poly.entity_id
_entity_poly.type
_entity_poly.pdbx_seq_one_letter_code
_entity_poly.pdbx_strand_id
1 'polypeptide(L)'
;MNPQGGKCPVMHGGNTTADSSVTAWWPKSLKLEILSQHDSKTNPLGRGYSYRAALKTLDFEALKQDMRALMTDSQPWWPADWGHYGGLMIRMSWHAAGSYRTADGRGGG
;
A
#
# COMPACT_ATOMS: atom_id res chain seq x y z
N MET A 1 33.02 18.03 -3.50
CA MET A 1 31.60 17.62 -3.60
C MET A 1 31.06 17.56 -2.17
N ASN A 2 30.09 18.40 -1.84
CA ASN A 2 29.63 18.67 -0.48
C ASN A 2 28.64 17.59 0.00
N PRO A 3 28.91 16.79 1.04
CA PRO A 3 28.05 15.66 1.43
C PRO A 3 26.96 16.02 2.46
N GLN A 4 26.63 17.30 2.66
CA GLN A 4 25.63 17.74 3.65
C GLN A 4 24.24 18.05 3.05
N GLY A 5 23.66 17.11 2.30
CA GLY A 5 22.26 17.22 1.87
C GLY A 5 21.34 16.37 2.74
N GLY A 6 20.62 16.97 3.70
CA GLY A 6 19.45 16.33 4.33
C GLY A 6 19.46 16.10 5.84
N LYS A 7 20.16 16.91 6.64
CA LYS A 7 19.99 16.84 8.11
C LYS A 7 18.92 17.84 8.57
N CYS A 8 17.94 17.36 9.34
CA CYS A 8 17.00 18.22 10.05
C CYS A 8 17.81 19.24 10.88
N PRO A 9 17.58 20.56 10.73
CA PRO A 9 18.38 21.59 11.40
C PRO A 9 18.24 21.58 12.92
N VAL A 10 17.26 20.84 13.45
CA VAL A 10 17.08 20.56 14.88
C VAL A 10 17.42 19.09 15.12
N MET A 11 18.46 18.85 15.91
CA MET A 11 18.93 17.50 16.23
C MET A 11 18.03 16.90 17.31
N HIS A 12 17.36 15.81 16.97
CA HIS A 12 16.63 14.96 17.91
C HIS A 12 17.31 13.58 17.92
N GLY A 13 17.66 13.06 19.10
CA GLY A 13 18.45 11.83 19.25
C GLY A 13 17.70 10.51 18.96
N GLY A 14 16.52 10.56 18.35
CA GLY A 14 15.71 9.39 18.04
C GLY A 14 16.06 8.78 16.68
N ASN A 15 15.91 7.47 16.54
CA ASN A 15 16.02 6.78 15.26
C ASN A 15 14.69 6.88 14.48
N THR A 16 14.46 8.01 13.82
CA THR A 16 13.19 8.35 13.16
C THR A 16 13.22 8.23 11.64
N THR A 17 14.37 7.84 11.06
CA THR A 17 14.54 7.60 9.62
C THR A 17 14.96 6.15 9.37
N ALA A 18 14.77 5.65 8.14
CA ALA A 18 15.14 4.28 7.78
C ALA A 18 16.65 4.09 7.54
N ASP A 19 17.42 5.18 7.43
CA ASP A 19 18.83 5.16 7.01
C ASP A 19 19.77 4.62 8.09
N SER A 20 19.39 4.73 9.36
CA SER A 20 20.17 4.29 10.53
C SER A 20 19.84 2.84 10.93
N SER A 21 19.88 1.93 9.96
CA SER A 21 19.69 0.49 10.20
C SER A 21 20.98 -0.22 10.58
N VAL A 22 20.89 -1.14 11.56
CA VAL A 22 21.96 -2.08 11.95
C VAL A 22 22.40 -2.95 10.75
N THR A 23 21.50 -3.24 9.81
CA THR A 23 21.81 -4.06 8.63
C THR A 23 22.76 -3.37 7.66
N ALA A 24 22.93 -2.04 7.73
CA ALA A 24 23.93 -1.33 6.94
C ALA A 24 25.37 -1.72 7.35
N TRP A 25 25.59 -1.98 8.64
CA TRP A 25 26.87 -2.40 9.19
C TRP A 25 27.12 -3.90 9.00
N TRP A 26 26.08 -4.73 9.13
CA TRP A 26 26.15 -6.18 8.98
C TRP A 26 25.16 -6.70 7.93
N PRO A 27 25.43 -6.50 6.63
CA PRO A 27 24.48 -6.84 5.56
C PRO A 27 24.23 -8.34 5.38
N LYS A 28 25.10 -9.20 5.93
CA LYS A 28 24.97 -10.67 5.88
C LYS A 28 24.37 -11.28 7.14
N SER A 29 23.91 -10.47 8.09
CA SER A 29 23.21 -10.95 9.28
C SER A 29 21.87 -11.61 8.89
N LEU A 30 21.43 -12.59 9.68
CA LEU A 30 20.15 -13.27 9.44
C LEU A 30 18.98 -12.30 9.67
N LYS A 31 18.10 -12.14 8.67
CA LYS A 31 16.99 -11.19 8.73
C LYS A 31 15.73 -11.83 9.32
N LEU A 32 15.47 -11.56 10.60
CA LEU A 32 14.31 -12.11 11.33
C LEU A 32 13.03 -11.27 11.19
N GLU A 33 13.13 -10.02 10.72
CA GLU A 33 12.02 -9.06 10.64
C GLU A 33 10.80 -9.60 9.89
N ILE A 34 11.01 -10.43 8.86
CA ILE A 34 9.93 -11.01 8.04
C ILE A 34 8.97 -11.89 8.85
N LEU A 35 9.42 -12.44 9.98
CA LEU A 35 8.62 -13.30 10.86
C LEU A 35 7.72 -12.48 11.80
N SER A 36 7.97 -11.18 11.90
CA SER A 36 7.21 -10.23 12.73
C SER A 36 6.40 -9.23 11.91
N GLN A 37 6.33 -9.39 10.60
CA GLN A 37 5.46 -8.58 9.74
C GLN A 37 3.99 -8.85 10.08
N HIS A 38 3.15 -7.82 9.97
CA HIS A 38 1.69 -7.90 10.18
C HIS A 38 1.22 -8.27 11.61
N ASP A 39 1.99 -7.93 12.66
CA ASP A 39 1.52 -8.02 14.05
C ASP A 39 0.40 -7.00 14.36
N SER A 40 -0.32 -7.24 15.45
CA SER A 40 -1.43 -6.43 15.96
C SER A 40 -1.09 -4.97 16.26
N LYS A 41 0.17 -4.63 16.55
CA LYS A 41 0.58 -3.26 16.89
C LYS A 41 0.44 -2.28 15.72
N THR A 42 0.51 -2.77 14.48
CA THR A 42 0.38 -1.95 13.28
C THR A 42 -1.01 -2.02 12.66
N ASN A 43 -1.89 -2.90 13.16
CA ASN A 43 -3.25 -3.05 12.65
C ASN A 43 -4.22 -2.06 13.34
N PRO A 44 -4.78 -1.07 12.62
CA PRO A 44 -5.67 -0.07 13.20
C PRO A 44 -7.09 -0.59 13.47
N LEU A 45 -7.48 -1.74 12.90
CA LEU A 45 -8.85 -2.27 12.99
C LEU A 45 -9.15 -2.98 14.32
N GLY A 46 -8.11 -3.22 15.12
CA GLY A 46 -8.22 -3.89 16.42
C GLY A 46 -8.32 -5.43 16.33
N ARG A 47 -8.01 -6.10 17.44
CA ARG A 47 -7.84 -7.56 17.49
C ARG A 47 -9.12 -8.36 17.24
N GLY A 48 -10.29 -7.79 17.52
CA GLY A 48 -11.58 -8.46 17.36
C GLY A 48 -12.22 -8.29 15.98
N TYR A 49 -11.61 -7.51 15.09
CA TYR A 49 -12.23 -7.19 13.81
C TYR A 49 -12.13 -8.34 12.83
N SER A 50 -13.27 -8.73 12.25
CA SER A 50 -13.36 -9.74 11.21
C SER A 50 -13.80 -9.11 9.90
N TYR A 51 -12.84 -8.88 8.99
CA TYR A 51 -13.14 -8.37 7.65
C TYR A 51 -14.12 -9.28 6.91
N ARG A 52 -14.01 -10.60 7.07
CA ARG A 52 -14.95 -11.57 6.45
C ARG A 52 -16.39 -11.39 6.96
N ALA A 53 -16.58 -11.09 8.25
CA ALA A 53 -17.91 -10.84 8.79
C ALA A 53 -18.47 -9.51 8.26
N ALA A 54 -17.67 -8.45 8.27
CA ALA A 54 -18.06 -7.14 7.74
C ALA A 54 -18.37 -7.19 6.23
N LEU A 55 -17.60 -7.94 5.45
CA LEU A 55 -17.82 -8.08 4.01
C LEU A 55 -19.16 -8.76 3.69
N LYS A 56 -19.62 -9.68 4.53
CA LYS A 56 -20.92 -10.35 4.34
C LYS A 56 -22.11 -9.42 4.53
N THR A 57 -21.93 -8.32 5.27
CA THR A 57 -22.98 -7.33 5.51
C THR A 57 -22.96 -6.18 4.51
N LEU A 58 -22.00 -6.18 3.59
CA LEU A 58 -21.85 -5.14 2.57
C LEU A 58 -22.93 -5.27 1.51
N ASP A 59 -23.53 -4.14 1.12
CA ASP A 59 -24.38 -4.08 -0.07
C ASP A 59 -23.50 -4.04 -1.34
N PHE A 60 -23.33 -5.21 -1.96
CA PHE A 60 -22.54 -5.34 -3.17
C PHE A 60 -23.18 -4.70 -4.40
N GLU A 61 -24.51 -4.64 -4.47
CA GLU A 61 -25.17 -4.06 -5.63
C GLU A 61 -25.08 -2.54 -5.60
N ALA A 62 -25.24 -1.92 -4.43
CA ALA A 62 -24.95 -0.49 -4.25
C ALA A 62 -23.50 -0.17 -4.61
N LEU A 63 -22.52 -0.91 -4.08
CA LEU A 63 -21.11 -0.70 -4.40
C LEU A 63 -20.82 -0.79 -5.91
N LYS A 64 -21.39 -1.78 -6.59
CA LYS A 64 -21.23 -1.94 -8.05
C LYS A 64 -21.88 -0.80 -8.83
N GLN A 65 -23.00 -0.28 -8.35
CA GLN A 65 -23.67 0.88 -8.98
C GLN A 65 -22.81 2.13 -8.83
N ASP A 66 -22.36 2.42 -7.62
CA ASP A 66 -21.47 3.57 -7.34
C ASP A 66 -20.18 3.49 -8.14
N MET A 67 -19.61 2.29 -8.26
CA MET A 67 -18.40 2.08 -9.06
C MET A 67 -18.62 2.37 -10.54
N ARG A 68 -19.78 2.00 -11.10
CA ARG A 68 -20.12 2.34 -12.49
C ARG A 68 -20.33 3.84 -12.67
N ALA A 69 -21.00 4.49 -11.72
CA ALA A 69 -21.22 5.94 -11.74
C ALA A 69 -19.89 6.70 -11.71
N LEU A 70 -18.97 6.30 -10.81
CA LEU A 70 -17.64 6.90 -10.69
C LEU A 70 -16.87 6.87 -12.01
N MET A 71 -17.05 5.83 -12.83
CA MET A 71 -16.28 5.70 -14.05
C MET A 71 -16.48 6.87 -15.02
N THR A 72 -17.61 7.58 -14.96
CA THR A 72 -17.90 8.76 -15.81
C THR A 72 -18.01 10.06 -15.01
N ASP A 73 -17.75 10.04 -13.71
CA ASP A 73 -17.76 11.21 -12.83
C ASP A 73 -16.37 11.89 -12.80
N SER A 74 -16.05 12.59 -13.90
CA SER A 74 -14.71 13.17 -14.12
C SER A 74 -14.37 14.26 -13.11
N GLN A 75 -13.23 14.11 -12.45
CA GLN A 75 -12.72 15.05 -11.46
C GLN A 75 -11.75 16.06 -12.09
N PRO A 76 -11.82 17.36 -11.76
CA PRO A 76 -11.00 18.39 -12.41
C PRO A 76 -9.50 18.29 -12.07
N TRP A 77 -9.15 17.72 -10.92
CA TRP A 77 -7.77 17.52 -10.49
C TRP A 77 -7.10 16.32 -11.18
N TRP A 78 -7.88 15.43 -11.78
CA TRP A 78 -7.40 14.32 -12.61
C TRP A 78 -8.45 13.95 -13.67
N PRO A 79 -8.59 14.71 -14.76
CA PRO A 79 -9.68 14.53 -15.71
C PRO A 79 -9.72 13.14 -16.35
N ALA A 80 -10.92 12.63 -16.60
CA ALA A 80 -11.09 11.33 -17.26
C ALA A 80 -10.85 11.43 -18.78
N ASP A 81 -10.01 10.55 -19.32
CA ASP A 81 -9.80 10.46 -20.76
C ASP A 81 -11.13 10.10 -21.46
N TRP A 82 -11.52 10.89 -22.45
CA TRP A 82 -12.81 10.78 -23.14
C TRP A 82 -14.04 10.76 -22.20
N GLY A 83 -13.91 11.37 -21.02
CA GLY A 83 -14.97 11.38 -20.00
C GLY A 83 -15.18 10.04 -19.28
N HIS A 84 -14.23 9.09 -19.36
CA HIS A 84 -14.38 7.78 -18.73
C HIS A 84 -13.06 7.21 -18.15
N TYR A 85 -13.01 6.91 -16.85
CA TYR A 85 -11.85 6.31 -16.17
C TYR A 85 -11.62 4.82 -16.45
N GLY A 86 -12.30 4.24 -17.44
CA GLY A 86 -12.36 2.79 -17.62
C GLY A 86 -10.98 2.20 -17.88
N GLY A 87 -10.23 2.79 -18.82
CA GLY A 87 -8.87 2.38 -19.13
C GLY A 87 -7.92 2.50 -17.93
N LEU A 88 -8.04 3.58 -17.15
CA LEU A 88 -7.24 3.80 -15.94
C LEU A 88 -7.52 2.71 -14.89
N MET A 89 -8.79 2.44 -14.59
CA MET A 89 -9.19 1.49 -13.55
C MET A 89 -8.89 0.04 -13.94
N ILE A 90 -9.03 -0.31 -15.22
CA ILE A 90 -8.59 -1.61 -15.77
C ILE A 90 -7.09 -1.76 -15.59
N ARG A 91 -6.30 -0.76 -16.00
CA ARG A 91 -4.84 -0.81 -15.87
C ARG A 91 -4.41 -0.90 -14.41
N MET A 92 -5.04 -0.16 -13.50
CA MET A 92 -4.78 -0.25 -12.06
C MET A 92 -4.99 -1.68 -11.55
N SER A 93 -6.13 -2.29 -11.88
CA SER A 93 -6.47 -3.66 -11.47
C SER A 93 -5.49 -4.69 -12.06
N TRP A 94 -5.12 -4.51 -13.33
CA TRP A 94 -4.11 -5.33 -14.00
C TRP A 94 -2.74 -5.22 -13.31
N HIS A 95 -2.28 -4.01 -12.99
CA HIS A 95 -0.99 -3.82 -12.31
C HIS A 95 -0.97 -4.37 -10.89
N ALA A 96 -2.10 -4.30 -10.16
CA ALA A 96 -2.22 -4.92 -8.84
C ALA A 96 -2.04 -6.44 -8.92
N ALA A 97 -2.77 -7.11 -9.83
CA ALA A 97 -2.67 -8.56 -10.00
C ALA A 97 -1.35 -9.01 -10.67
N GLY A 98 -0.79 -8.19 -11.57
CA GLY A 98 0.31 -8.56 -12.47
C GLY A 98 1.68 -8.75 -11.80
N SER A 99 1.80 -8.47 -10.50
CA SER A 99 3.03 -8.75 -9.74
C SER A 99 3.17 -10.20 -9.26
N TYR A 100 2.12 -11.02 -9.45
CA TYR A 100 2.09 -12.42 -9.02
C TYR A 100 3.17 -13.27 -9.72
N ARG A 101 3.81 -14.15 -8.95
CA ARG A 101 4.83 -15.08 -9.45
C ARG A 101 4.53 -16.50 -9.01
N THR A 102 4.53 -17.43 -9.96
CA THR A 102 4.23 -18.85 -9.70
C THR A 102 5.30 -19.57 -8.88
N ALA A 103 6.55 -19.11 -8.92
CA ALA A 103 7.68 -19.80 -8.28
C ALA A 103 7.62 -19.81 -6.75
N ASP A 104 7.12 -18.74 -6.12
CA ASP A 104 7.03 -18.62 -4.66
C ASP A 104 5.68 -18.09 -4.16
N GLY A 105 4.72 -17.91 -5.07
CA GLY A 105 3.37 -17.44 -4.74
C GLY A 105 3.32 -15.99 -4.23
N ARG A 106 4.42 -15.23 -4.30
CA ARG A 106 4.46 -13.83 -3.87
C ARG A 106 3.95 -12.89 -4.95
N GLY A 107 3.57 -11.69 -4.51
CA GLY A 107 2.92 -10.68 -5.35
C GLY A 107 1.43 -11.00 -5.57
N GLY A 108 0.81 -10.27 -6.48
CA GLY A 108 -0.64 -10.26 -6.66
C GLY A 108 -1.33 -9.19 -5.82
N GLY A 109 -2.66 -9.13 -5.95
CA GLY A 109 -3.55 -8.26 -5.17
C GLY A 109 -4.43 -9.05 -4.21
#